data_AF-S3J158-F1
#
_entry.id   AF-S3J158-F1
#
_cell.length_a   1.000
_cell.length_b   1.000
_cell.length_c   1.000
_cell.angle_alpha   90.00
_cell.angle_beta   90.00
_cell.angle_gamma   90.00
#
_symmetry.space_group_name_H-M   'P 1'
#
loop_
_entity.id
_entity.type
_entity.pdbx_description
1 polymer ?
#
loop_
_entity_poly.entity_id
_entity_poly.type
_entity_poly.pdbx_seq_one_letter_code
_entity_poly.pdbx_strand_id
1 'polypeptide(L)'
;MLRQHHFNQHSLLAERVAFVVRRMTIDYLAPARLDDLLEIQSEVTSMRGTSMVFTQRIVNAENQLLNQAEVLIVCVDPHLMKPRALPKSIVAEFKQ
;
A
#
# COMPACT_ATOMS: atom_id res chain seq x y z
N MET A 1 -4.27 3.41 -5.87
CA MET A 1 -3.51 4.47 -5.17
C MET A 1 -2.27 4.94 -5.93
N LEU A 2 -1.07 4.33 -5.81
CA LEU A 2 0.20 4.91 -6.34
C LEU A 2 0.15 5.40 -7.79
N ARG A 3 -0.40 4.60 -8.71
CA ARG A 3 -0.54 4.98 -10.14
C ARG A 3 -1.48 6.17 -10.36
N GLN A 4 -2.56 6.28 -9.56
CA GLN A 4 -3.49 7.41 -9.63
C GLN A 4 -2.80 8.72 -9.25
N HIS A 5 -1.78 8.64 -8.38
CA HIS A 5 -0.88 9.73 -8.02
C HIS A 5 0.40 9.77 -8.89
N HIS A 6 0.35 9.22 -10.09
CA HIS A 6 1.43 9.27 -11.08
C HIS A 6 2.74 8.57 -10.69
N PHE A 7 2.76 7.71 -9.66
CA PHE A 7 3.92 6.90 -9.31
C PHE A 7 3.85 5.51 -9.98
N ASN A 8 4.73 5.29 -10.96
CA ASN A 8 4.90 4.00 -11.62
C ASN A 8 6.06 3.22 -10.97
N GLN A 9 5.75 2.07 -10.37
CA GLN A 9 6.77 1.23 -9.71
C GLN A 9 7.85 0.71 -10.66
N HIS A 10 7.51 0.45 -11.93
CA HIS A 10 8.51 0.04 -12.93
C HIS A 10 9.50 1.17 -13.24
N SER A 11 9.02 2.40 -13.36
CA SER A 11 9.90 3.58 -13.51
C SER A 11 10.76 3.80 -12.27
N LEU A 12 10.20 3.63 -11.07
CA LEU A 12 10.91 3.75 -9.80
C LEU A 12 12.05 2.73 -9.65
N LEU A 13 11.93 1.53 -10.23
CA LEU A 13 13.01 0.54 -10.22
C LEU A 13 14.27 1.06 -10.92
N ALA A 14 14.14 1.81 -12.02
CA ALA A 14 15.28 2.44 -12.70
C ALA A 14 15.95 3.51 -11.82
N GLU A 15 15.21 4.10 -10.87
CA GLU A 15 15.71 5.03 -9.85
C GLU A 15 16.22 4.31 -8.58
N ARG A 16 16.34 2.97 -8.64
CA ARG A 16 16.68 2.09 -7.52
C ARG A 16 15.71 2.21 -6.34
N VAL A 17 14.45 2.50 -6.59
CA VAL A 17 13.39 2.60 -5.58
C VAL A 17 12.46 1.41 -5.76
N ALA A 18 12.33 0.59 -4.72
CA ALA A 18 11.33 -0.47 -4.65
C ALA A 18 10.58 -0.43 -3.32
N PHE A 19 9.35 -0.91 -3.33
CA PHE A 19 8.51 -1.05 -2.14
C PHE A 19 8.33 -2.53 -1.83
N VAL A 20 8.63 -2.93 -0.59
CA VAL A 20 8.48 -4.32 -0.13
C VAL A 20 7.57 -4.38 1.08
N VAL A 21 6.78 -5.45 1.18
CA VAL A 21 5.95 -5.73 2.36
C VAL A 21 6.83 -6.25 3.48
N ARG A 22 6.90 -5.52 4.60
CA ARG A 22 7.66 -5.91 5.79
C ARG A 22 6.81 -6.62 6.85
N ARG A 23 5.53 -6.26 6.95
CA ARG A 23 4.54 -6.88 7.83
C ARG A 23 3.15 -6.69 7.22
N MET A 24 2.30 -7.69 7.36
CA MET A 24 0.89 -7.62 7.00
C MET A 24 0.06 -8.29 8.09
N THR A 25 -0.96 -7.60 8.58
CA THR A 25 -1.98 -8.14 9.49
C THR A 25 -3.31 -8.11 8.74
N ILE A 26 -4.08 -9.20 8.79
CA ILE A 26 -5.32 -9.33 8.03
C ILE A 26 -6.39 -9.96 8.92
N ASP A 27 -7.55 -9.33 8.97
CA ASP A 27 -8.75 -9.86 9.62
C ASP A 27 -9.80 -10.23 8.56
N TYR A 28 -10.21 -11.49 8.52
CA TYR A 28 -11.28 -11.99 7.65
C TYR A 28 -12.60 -12.03 8.44
N LEU A 29 -13.49 -11.08 8.16
CA LEU A 29 -14.72 -10.86 8.92
C LEU A 29 -15.93 -11.55 8.28
N ALA A 30 -16.00 -11.57 6.95
CA ALA A 30 -17.04 -12.25 6.18
C ALA A 30 -16.50 -12.73 4.83
N PRO A 31 -17.05 -13.81 4.26
CA PRO A 31 -16.60 -14.31 2.96
C PRO A 31 -17.15 -13.47 1.80
N ALA A 32 -16.32 -13.26 0.78
CA ALA A 32 -16.80 -12.94 -0.57
C ALA A 32 -17.17 -14.22 -1.31
N ARG A 33 -18.06 -14.12 -2.31
CA ARG A 33 -18.49 -15.22 -3.18
C ARG A 33 -18.15 -14.93 -4.64
N LEU A 34 -18.31 -15.95 -5.48
CA LEU A 34 -18.20 -15.81 -6.93
C LEU A 34 -19.19 -14.73 -7.41
N ASP A 35 -18.72 -13.87 -8.32
CA ASP A 35 -19.45 -12.75 -8.92
C ASP A 35 -19.81 -11.58 -7.97
N ASP A 36 -19.32 -11.57 -6.72
CA ASP A 36 -19.45 -10.38 -5.87
C ASP A 36 -18.64 -9.21 -6.45
N LEU A 37 -19.29 -8.05 -6.60
CA LEU A 37 -18.58 -6.80 -6.87
C LEU A 37 -17.96 -6.28 -5.57
N LEU A 38 -16.62 -6.18 -5.56
CA LEU A 38 -15.85 -5.75 -4.40
C LEU A 38 -15.17 -4.40 -4.64
N GLU A 39 -15.14 -3.56 -3.61
CA GLU A 39 -14.34 -2.35 -3.58
C GLU A 39 -13.18 -2.53 -2.58
N ILE A 40 -11.95 -2.32 -3.07
CA ILE A 40 -10.75 -2.29 -2.22
C ILE A 40 -10.43 -0.83 -1.90
N GLN A 41 -10.68 -0.44 -0.67
CA GLN A 41 -10.36 0.87 -0.13
C GLN A 41 -8.94 0.85 0.43
N SER A 42 -8.16 1.90 0.22
CA SER A 42 -6.76 1.97 0.63
C SER A 42 -6.37 3.39 1.00
N GLU A 43 -5.78 3.53 2.17
CA GLU A 43 -5.33 4.80 2.74
C GLU A 43 -3.91 4.65 3.31
N VAL A 44 -3.10 5.70 3.20
CA VAL A 44 -1.80 5.77 3.91
C VAL A 44 -2.07 6.43 5.26
N THR A 45 -1.94 5.66 6.34
CA THR A 45 -2.26 6.12 7.70
C THR A 45 -1.02 6.58 8.48
N SER A 46 0.17 6.20 8.01
CA SER A 46 1.43 6.62 8.62
C SER A 46 2.56 6.59 7.60
N MET A 47 3.46 7.56 7.67
CA MET A 47 4.64 7.62 6.82
C MET A 47 5.83 8.14 7.62
N ARG A 48 6.91 7.35 7.68
CA ARG A 48 8.09 7.64 8.51
C ARG A 48 9.37 7.14 7.83
N GLY A 49 10.27 8.08 7.53
CA GLY A 49 11.63 7.79 7.06
C GLY A 49 11.68 6.91 5.80
N THR A 50 11.85 5.61 6.01
CA THR A 50 11.97 4.59 4.96
C THR A 50 10.69 3.77 4.77
N SER A 51 9.63 4.01 5.55
CA SER A 51 8.45 3.14 5.62
C SER A 51 7.13 3.90 5.61
N MET A 52 6.07 3.22 5.21
CA MET A 52 4.70 3.71 5.30
C MET A 52 3.75 2.57 5.68
N VAL A 53 2.63 2.91 6.32
CA VAL A 53 1.56 1.97 6.67
C VAL A 53 0.37 2.26 5.79
N PHE A 54 -0.11 1.24 5.11
CA PHE A 54 -1.40 1.25 4.44
C PHE A 54 -2.44 0.58 5.34
N THR A 55 -3.58 1.23 5.52
CA THR A 55 -4.79 0.55 5.98
C THR A 55 -5.65 0.27 4.77
N GLN A 56 -6.10 -0.97 4.65
CA GLN A 56 -6.92 -1.42 3.52
C GLN A 56 -8.18 -2.10 4.03
N ARG A 57 -9.27 -1.93 3.29
CA ARG A 57 -10.56 -2.56 3.55
C ARG A 57 -11.13 -3.12 2.25
N ILE A 58 -11.82 -4.24 2.36
CA ILE A 58 -12.60 -4.80 1.25
C ILE A 58 -14.07 -4.78 1.68
N VAL A 59 -14.89 -4.11 0.88
CA VAL A 59 -16.35 -4.05 1.06
C VAL A 59 -17.06 -4.62 -0.17
N ASN A 60 -18.25 -5.18 0.02
CA ASN A 60 -19.13 -5.59 -1.09
C ASN A 60 -20.00 -4.42 -1.58
N ALA A 61 -20.86 -4.67 -2.57
CA ALA A 61 -21.80 -3.69 -3.13
C ALA A 61 -22.80 -3.11 -2.10
N GLU A 62 -23.04 -3.79 -0.98
CA GLU A 62 -23.90 -3.35 0.13
C GLU A 62 -23.11 -2.62 1.21
N ASN A 63 -21.83 -2.33 0.96
CA ASN A 63 -20.88 -1.72 1.88
C ASN A 63 -20.63 -2.56 3.16
N GLN A 64 -20.87 -3.87 3.11
CA GLN A 64 -20.49 -4.80 4.18
C GLN A 64 -18.98 -4.98 4.19
N LEU A 65 -18.35 -4.76 5.35
CA LEU A 65 -16.93 -5.01 5.55
C LEU A 65 -16.66 -6.52 5.57
N LEU A 66 -15.94 -7.01 4.56
CA LEU A 66 -15.56 -8.42 4.44
C LEU A 66 -14.18 -8.68 5.05
N ASN A 67 -13.27 -7.74 4.85
CA ASN A 67 -11.88 -7.87 5.23
C ASN A 67 -11.27 -6.51 5.56
N GLN A 68 -10.32 -6.50 6.49
CA GLN A 68 -9.45 -5.36 6.73
C GLN A 68 -8.00 -5.82 6.89
N ALA A 69 -7.07 -4.97 6.48
CA ALA A 69 -5.64 -5.25 6.56
C ALA A 69 -4.84 -4.00 6.92
N GLU A 70 -3.79 -4.21 7.71
CA GLU A 70 -2.71 -3.23 7.92
C GLU A 70 -1.46 -3.76 7.23
N VAL A 71 -0.88 -2.97 6.31
CA VAL A 71 0.30 -3.34 5.53
C VAL A 71 1.44 -2.36 5.80
N LEU A 72 2.50 -2.83 6.46
CA LEU A 72 3.73 -2.07 6.61
C LEU A 72 4.61 -2.28 5.38
N ILE A 73 4.83 -1.20 4.64
CA ILE A 73 5.68 -1.14 3.45
C ILE A 73 6.99 -0.44 3.78
N VAL A 74 8.09 -0.98 3.27
CA VAL A 74 9.42 -0.39 3.37
C VAL A 74 9.97 -0.09 1.97
N CYS A 75 10.51 1.11 1.81
CA CYS A 75 11.26 1.54 0.64
C CYS A 75 12.69 0.99 0.71
N VAL A 76 13.14 0.31 -0.34
CA VAL A 76 14.46 -0.32 -0.42
C VAL A 76 15.18 0.05 -1.70
N ASP A 77 16.51 0.00 -1.66
CA ASP A 77 17.30 -0.19 -2.87
C ASP A 77 17.17 -1.67 -3.30
N PRO A 78 16.59 -1.98 -4.47
CA PRO A 78 16.31 -3.36 -4.87
C PRO A 78 17.57 -4.18 -5.19
N HIS A 79 18.72 -3.54 -5.44
CA HIS A 79 19.98 -4.26 -5.69
C HIS A 79 20.69 -4.63 -4.38
N LEU A 80 20.63 -3.74 -3.39
CA LEU A 80 21.25 -3.96 -2.08
C LEU A 80 20.30 -4.66 -1.09
N MET A 81 19.00 -4.65 -1.37
CA MET A 81 17.92 -5.05 -0.46
C MET A 81 18.02 -4.34 0.91
N LYS A 82 18.47 -3.09 0.90
CA LYS A 82 18.62 -2.25 2.10
C LYS A 82 17.56 -1.15 2.14
N PRO A 83 16.99 -0.85 3.33
CA PRO A 83 16.06 0.27 3.48
C PRO A 83 16.69 1.58 3.01
N ARG A 84 15.91 2.38 2.29
CA ARG A 84 16.27 3.74 1.86
C ARG A 84 15.15 4.71 2.16
N ALA A 85 15.48 5.99 2.26
CA ALA A 85 14.47 7.03 2.48
C ALA A 85 13.41 7.01 1.37
N LEU A 86 12.16 7.29 1.74
CA LEU A 86 11.09 7.47 0.78
C LEU A 86 11.41 8.64 -0.18
N PRO A 87 11.11 8.52 -1.48
CA PRO A 87 11.25 9.63 -2.41
C PRO A 87 10.46 10.86 -1.92
N LYS A 88 11.07 12.05 -2.00
CA LYS A 88 10.46 13.30 -1.52
C LYS A 88 9.12 13.60 -2.19
N SER A 89 8.97 13.25 -3.48
CA SER A 89 7.73 13.38 -4.25
C SER A 89 6.59 12.55 -3.65
N ILE A 90 6.87 11.30 -3.29
CA ILE A 90 5.90 10.40 -2.65
C ILE A 90 5.54 10.92 -1.26
N VAL A 91 6.53 11.39 -0.50
CA VAL A 91 6.28 11.98 0.82
C VAL A 91 5.41 13.23 0.71
N ALA A 92 5.62 14.08 -0.30
CA ALA A 92 4.83 15.28 -0.51
C ALA A 92 3.39 14.96 -0.90
N GLU A 93 3.18 13.97 -1.76
CA GLU A 93 1.84 13.59 -2.23
C GLU A 93 0.97 12.97 -1.11
N PHE A 94 1.57 12.17 -0.24
CA PHE A 94 0.85 11.50 0.85
C PHE A 94 0.99 12.21 2.20
N LYS A 95 1.60 13.41 2.23
CA LYS A 95 1.54 14.29 3.40
C LYS A 95 0.21 15.05 3.34
N GLN A 96 -0.68 14.73 4.27
CA GLN A 96 -1.69 15.68 4.74
C GLN A 96 -1.15 16.46 5.93
#